data_AF-A0A7W0LXY2-F1
#
_entry.id   AF-A0A7W0LXY2-F1
#
_cell.length_a   1.000
_cell.length_b   1.000
_cell.length_c   1.000
_cell.angle_alpha   90.00
_cell.angle_beta   90.00
_cell.angle_gamma   90.00
#
_symmetry.space_group_name_H-M   'P 1'
#
loop_
_entity.id
_entity.type
_entity.pdbx_description
1 polymer ?
#
loop_
_entity_poly.entity_id
_entity_poly.type
_entity_poly.pdbx_seq_one_letter_code
_entity_poly.pdbx_strand_id
1 'polypeptide(L)'
;MIDTSVVIDLERILPEDLPVELAVSAVTLAELAAGPHATADPAERARRQDRLQRAETTFEPVSLDADVARAYGRIYAAVTAAGRTARGRRALDLLIAATALATSLPLYTCDAGDFHELEGLLEIVTVERSA
;
A
#
# COMPACT_ATOMS: atom_id res chain seq x y z
N MET A 1 -4.31 4.14 -6.34
CA MET A 1 -3.32 3.96 -5.25
C MET A 1 -2.85 2.53 -5.31
N ILE A 2 -1.56 2.29 -5.52
CA ILE A 2 -0.97 0.95 -5.44
C ILE A 2 -0.38 0.77 -4.04
N ASP A 3 -0.64 -0.37 -3.40
CA ASP A 3 -0.04 -0.66 -2.10
C ASP A 3 1.41 -1.17 -2.22
N THR A 4 2.02 -1.46 -1.08
CA THR A 4 3.42 -1.89 -1.03
C THR A 4 3.63 -3.25 -1.70
N SER A 5 2.64 -4.16 -1.68
CA SER A 5 2.72 -5.44 -2.37
C SER A 5 2.83 -5.27 -3.89
N VAL A 6 2.03 -4.36 -4.45
CA VAL A 6 2.05 -4.03 -5.89
C VAL A 6 3.34 -3.33 -6.29
N VAL A 7 3.85 -2.40 -5.47
CA VAL A 7 5.15 -1.76 -5.73
C VAL A 7 6.29 -2.80 -5.72
N ILE A 8 6.22 -3.78 -4.83
CA ILE A 8 7.22 -4.86 -4.71
C ILE A 8 7.22 -5.76 -5.94
N ASP A 9 6.04 -6.11 -6.45
CA ASP A 9 5.83 -7.04 -7.55
C ASP A 9 5.56 -6.34 -8.89
N LEU A 10 5.81 -5.03 -9.03
CA LEU A 10 5.41 -4.23 -10.19
C LEU A 10 5.89 -4.80 -11.54
N GLU A 11 7.12 -5.33 -11.59
CA GLU A 11 7.69 -5.97 -12.79
C GLU A 11 7.06 -7.33 -13.14
N ARG A 12 6.24 -7.87 -12.24
CA ARG A 12 5.55 -9.16 -12.33
C ARG A 12 4.04 -8.98 -12.43
N ILE A 13 3.54 -7.79 -12.71
CA ILE A 13 2.12 -7.50 -12.89
C ILE A 13 1.93 -7.07 -14.35
N LEU A 14 0.87 -7.59 -14.98
CA LEU A 14 0.57 -7.22 -16.35
C LEU A 14 0.14 -5.75 -16.41
N PRO A 15 0.65 -4.95 -17.36
CA PRO A 15 0.31 -3.52 -17.44
C PRO A 15 -1.19 -3.24 -17.56
N GLU A 16 -1.97 -4.15 -18.16
CA GLU A 16 -3.43 -4.06 -18.26
C GLU A 16 -4.17 -4.20 -16.93
N ASP A 17 -3.53 -4.78 -15.91
CA ASP A 17 -4.08 -4.93 -14.56
C ASP A 17 -3.77 -3.71 -13.67
N LEU A 18 -2.95 -2.77 -14.15
CA LEU A 18 -2.56 -1.55 -13.43
C LEU A 18 -3.41 -0.34 -13.85
N PRO A 19 -3.59 0.66 -12.96
CA PRO A 19 -4.23 1.90 -13.35
C PRO A 19 -3.36 2.68 -14.34
N VAL A 20 -4.01 3.53 -15.14
CA VAL A 20 -3.33 4.40 -16.12
C VAL A 20 -2.30 5.31 -15.43
N GLU A 21 -2.64 5.81 -14.24
CA GLU A 21 -1.74 6.61 -13.42
C GLU A 21 -1.53 5.93 -12.07
N LEU A 22 -0.25 5.77 -11.71
CA LEU A 22 0.18 5.13 -10.46
C LEU A 22 0.41 6.20 -9.39
N ALA A 23 -0.10 5.92 -8.19
CA ALA A 23 0.16 6.73 -7.00
C ALA A 23 0.50 5.81 -5.83
N VAL A 24 1.49 6.20 -5.03
CA VAL A 24 1.92 5.50 -3.81
C VAL A 24 1.72 6.41 -2.61
N SER A 25 1.46 5.83 -1.43
CA SER A 25 1.45 6.60 -0.19
C SER A 25 2.86 6.79 0.37
N ALA A 26 3.06 7.83 1.17
CA ALA A 26 4.28 7.99 1.97
C ALA A 26 4.49 6.82 2.95
N VAL A 27 3.43 6.09 3.34
CA VAL A 27 3.52 4.90 4.19
C VAL A 27 4.18 3.75 3.44
N THR A 28 3.82 3.54 2.17
CA THR A 28 4.50 2.57 1.29
C THR A 28 5.97 2.91 1.14
N LEU A 29 6.32 4.19 0.96
CA LEU A 29 7.72 4.60 0.92
C LEU A 29 8.43 4.32 2.25
N ALA A 30 7.77 4.55 3.39
CA ALA A 30 8.33 4.24 4.70
C ALA A 30 8.60 2.73 4.88
N GLU A 31 7.70 1.86 4.40
CA GLU A 31 7.91 0.41 4.43
C GLU A 31 9.10 -0.02 3.56
N LEU A 32 9.23 0.54 2.35
CA LEU A 32 10.38 0.31 1.49
C LEU A 32 11.68 0.81 2.12
N ALA A 33 11.66 1.97 2.78
CA ALA A 33 12.82 2.54 3.46
C ALA A 33 13.27 1.71 4.67
N ALA A 34 12.34 1.12 5.42
CA ALA A 34 12.66 0.20 6.51
C ALA A 34 13.24 -1.14 6.01
N GLY A 35 12.85 -1.58 4.81
CA GLY A 35 13.18 -2.89 4.24
C GLY A 35 14.67 -3.27 4.26
N PRO A 36 15.59 -2.43 3.74
CA PRO A 36 17.04 -2.68 3.77
C PRO A 36 17.60 -2.82 5.19
N HIS A 37 17.03 -2.14 6.16
CA HIS A 37 17.48 -2.19 7.56
C HIS A 37 16.94 -3.42 8.31
N ALA A 38 15.87 -4.04 7.81
CA ALA A 38 15.23 -5.19 8.43
C ALA A 38 15.81 -6.56 8.04
N THR A 39 16.85 -6.61 7.20
CA THR A 39 17.51 -7.87 6.77
C THR A 39 18.97 -7.94 7.20
N ALA A 40 19.48 -9.15 7.40
CA ALA A 40 20.91 -9.43 7.61
C ALA A 40 21.63 -9.88 6.32
N ASP A 41 20.90 -10.37 5.32
CA ASP A 41 21.46 -10.83 4.04
C ASP A 41 21.90 -9.63 3.17
N PRO A 42 23.21 -9.51 2.83
CA PRO A 42 23.70 -8.43 1.97
C PRO A 42 23.05 -8.39 0.58
N ALA A 43 22.74 -9.54 -0.03
CA ALA A 43 22.14 -9.59 -1.35
C ALA A 43 20.69 -9.09 -1.32
N GLU A 44 19.92 -9.53 -0.32
CA GLU A 44 18.57 -9.03 -0.08
C GLU A 44 18.56 -7.54 0.27
N ARG A 45 19.52 -7.07 1.07
CA ARG A 45 19.67 -5.65 1.38
C ARG A 45 19.86 -4.81 0.12
N ALA A 46 20.75 -5.24 -0.78
CA ALA A 46 20.98 -4.56 -2.05
C ALA A 46 19.72 -4.52 -2.93
N ARG A 47 18.97 -5.63 -3.03
CA ARG A 47 17.69 -5.66 -3.77
C ARG A 47 16.66 -4.69 -3.20
N ARG A 48 16.50 -4.65 -1.87
CA ARG A 48 15.56 -3.72 -1.22
C ARG A 48 15.99 -2.26 -1.37
N GLN A 49 17.30 -1.99 -1.36
CA GLN A 49 17.84 -0.65 -1.58
C GLN A 49 17.57 -0.16 -3.00
N ASP A 50 17.79 -1.01 -4.01
CA ASP A 50 17.47 -0.72 -5.41
C ASP A 50 15.96 -0.42 -5.58
N ARG A 51 15.10 -1.25 -4.97
CA ARG A 51 13.64 -1.02 -5.00
C ARG A 51 13.24 0.33 -4.39
N LEU A 52 13.82 0.70 -3.24
CA LEU A 52 13.58 2.00 -2.62
C LEU A 52 13.97 3.14 -3.56
N GLN A 53 15.19 3.10 -4.12
CA GLN A 53 15.69 4.15 -5.00
C GLN A 53 14.85 4.33 -6.27
N ARG A 54 14.39 3.22 -6.86
CA ARG A 54 13.46 3.25 -8.00
C ARG A 54 12.14 3.90 -7.63
N ALA A 55 11.57 3.53 -6.48
CA ALA A 55 10.32 4.14 -6.00
C ALA A 55 10.47 5.65 -5.76
N GLU A 56 11.56 6.08 -5.12
CA GLU A 56 11.86 7.51 -4.88
C GLU A 56 12.07 8.31 -6.16
N THR A 57 12.60 7.68 -7.20
CA THR A 57 12.81 8.33 -8.51
C THR A 57 11.52 8.38 -9.34
N THR A 58 10.62 7.41 -9.14
CA THR A 58 9.42 7.23 -9.97
C THR A 58 8.21 7.98 -9.43
N PHE A 59 8.08 8.07 -8.10
CA PHE A 59 6.86 8.55 -7.46
C PHE A 59 7.12 9.77 -6.58
N GLU A 60 6.18 10.71 -6.61
CA GLU A 60 5.98 11.69 -5.55
C GLU A 60 4.91 11.13 -4.59
N PRO A 61 5.28 10.64 -3.38
CA PRO A 61 4.34 9.94 -2.52
C PRO A 61 3.27 10.87 -1.94
N VAL A 62 2.04 10.39 -1.86
CA VAL A 62 0.95 11.10 -1.18
C VAL A 62 1.23 11.17 0.31
N SER A 63 1.28 12.39 0.85
CA SER A 63 1.57 12.65 2.26
C SER A 63 0.44 12.22 3.19
N LEU A 64 0.78 11.83 4.42
CA LEU A 64 -0.21 11.62 5.47
C LEU A 64 -0.60 12.99 6.07
N ASP A 65 -1.77 13.48 5.68
CA ASP A 65 -2.32 14.75 6.12
C ASP A 65 -3.60 14.59 6.96
N ALA A 66 -4.30 15.69 7.21
CA ALA A 66 -5.53 15.69 8.00
C ALA A 66 -6.68 14.93 7.33
N ASP A 67 -6.73 14.87 5.99
CA ASP A 67 -7.78 14.15 5.26
C ASP A 67 -7.53 12.65 5.30
N VAL A 68 -6.27 12.23 5.15
CA VAL A 68 -5.85 10.84 5.40
C VAL A 68 -6.17 10.43 6.83
N ALA A 69 -5.90 11.28 7.82
CA ALA A 69 -6.21 10.99 9.22
C ALA A 69 -7.72 10.81 9.47
N ARG A 70 -8.58 11.63 8.84
CA ARG A 70 -10.06 11.47 8.93
C ARG A 70 -10.53 10.20 8.22
N ALA A 71 -9.97 9.89 7.05
CA ALA A 71 -10.25 8.65 6.33
C ALA A 71 -9.87 7.42 7.16
N TYR A 72 -8.71 7.45 7.82
CA TYR A 72 -8.28 6.39 8.72
C TYR A 72 -9.26 6.15 9.86
N GLY A 73 -9.85 7.20 10.45
CA GLY A 73 -10.88 7.04 11.48
C GLY A 73 -12.10 6.24 11.00
N ARG A 74 -12.55 6.46 9.75
CA ARG A 74 -13.66 5.70 9.14
C ARG A 74 -13.27 4.24 8.90
N ILE A 75 -12.07 4.01 8.38
CA ILE A 75 -11.52 2.67 8.16
C ILE A 75 -11.38 1.91 9.49
N TYR A 76 -10.82 2.55 10.52
CA TYR A 76 -10.69 1.96 11.85
C TYR A 76 -12.05 1.54 12.42
N ALA A 77 -13.08 2.37 12.27
CA ALA A 77 -14.44 2.04 12.70
C ALA A 77 -14.98 0.81 11.95
N ALA A 78 -14.79 0.71 10.64
CA ALA A 78 -15.20 -0.46 9.86
C ALA A 78 -14.46 -1.74 10.29
N VAL A 79 -13.14 -1.67 10.44
CA VAL A 79 -12.30 -2.80 10.89
C VAL A 79 -12.71 -3.31 12.26
N THR A 80 -12.96 -2.40 13.20
CA THR A 80 -13.36 -2.75 14.56
C THR A 80 -14.79 -3.29 14.61
N ALA A 81 -15.72 -2.75 13.82
CA ALA A 81 -17.07 -3.27 13.69
C ALA A 81 -17.09 -4.71 13.10
N ALA A 82 -16.14 -5.03 12.22
CA ALA A 82 -15.94 -6.38 11.69
C ALA A 82 -15.19 -7.33 12.67
N GLY A 83 -14.90 -6.90 13.89
CA GLY A 83 -14.19 -7.71 14.90
C GLY A 83 -12.71 -7.95 14.61
N ARG A 84 -12.13 -7.23 13.64
CA ARG A 84 -10.71 -7.34 13.28
C ARG A 84 -9.85 -6.32 14.04
N THR A 85 -8.55 -6.61 14.12
CA THR A 85 -7.57 -5.78 14.82
C THR A 85 -6.88 -4.80 13.88
N ALA A 86 -6.92 -3.50 14.19
CA ALA A 86 -6.29 -2.40 13.43
C ALA A 86 -4.94 -1.95 14.02
N ARG A 87 -4.10 -2.88 14.51
CA ARG A 87 -2.82 -2.57 15.20
C ARG A 87 -1.66 -3.37 14.64
N GLY A 88 -0.43 -2.96 14.97
CA GLY A 88 0.80 -3.61 14.50
C GLY A 88 1.03 -3.32 13.02
N ARG A 89 1.58 -4.30 12.27
CA ARG A 89 1.83 -4.19 10.81
C ARG A 89 0.61 -3.67 10.06
N ARG A 90 -0.57 -4.18 10.40
CA ARG A 90 -1.82 -3.83 9.74
C ARG A 90 -2.22 -2.36 9.86
N ALA A 91 -1.73 -1.63 10.87
CA ALA A 91 -2.00 -0.20 10.94
C ALA A 91 -1.40 0.55 9.74
N LEU A 92 -0.28 0.08 9.18
CA LEU A 92 0.33 0.64 7.98
C LEU A 92 -0.53 0.35 6.75
N ASP A 93 -0.96 -0.89 6.55
CA ASP A 93 -1.87 -1.28 5.46
C ASP A 93 -3.16 -0.43 5.48
N LEU A 94 -3.73 -0.21 6.66
CA LEU A 94 -4.93 0.61 6.83
C LEU A 94 -4.68 2.10 6.59
N LEU A 95 -3.46 2.61 6.83
CA LEU A 95 -3.08 3.98 6.45
C LEU A 95 -2.89 4.12 4.94
N ILE A 96 -2.38 3.10 4.25
CA ILE A 96 -2.33 3.07 2.78
C ILE A 96 -3.76 3.12 2.22
N ALA A 97 -4.67 2.28 2.74
CA ALA A 97 -6.09 2.31 2.37
C ALA A 97 -6.75 3.65 2.71
N ALA A 98 -6.41 4.28 3.84
CA ALA A 98 -6.90 5.61 4.20
C ALA A 98 -6.43 6.67 3.21
N THR A 99 -5.21 6.55 2.71
CA THR A 99 -4.65 7.45 1.70
C THR A 99 -5.40 7.29 0.37
N ALA A 100 -5.70 6.06 -0.04
CA ALA A 100 -6.54 5.78 -1.21
C ALA A 100 -7.94 6.40 -1.07
N LEU A 101 -8.58 6.19 0.08
CA LEU A 101 -9.90 6.75 0.39
C LEU A 101 -9.90 8.29 0.43
N ALA A 102 -8.89 8.92 1.01
CA ALA A 102 -8.78 10.38 1.08
C ALA A 102 -8.55 11.01 -0.30
N THR A 103 -7.81 10.32 -1.18
CA THR A 103 -7.52 10.77 -2.55
C THR A 103 -8.58 10.34 -3.57
N SER A 104 -9.63 9.64 -3.14
CA SER A 104 -10.66 9.07 -4.02
C SER A 104 -10.08 8.19 -5.12
N LEU A 105 -9.01 7.45 -4.82
CA LEU A 105 -8.39 6.49 -5.74
C LEU A 105 -8.73 5.05 -5.31
N PRO A 106 -8.94 4.12 -6.25
CA PRO A 106 -9.01 2.70 -5.92
C PRO A 106 -7.70 2.21 -5.30
N LEU A 107 -7.80 1.23 -4.40
CA LEU A 107 -6.66 0.54 -3.82
C LEU A 107 -6.35 -0.72 -4.63
N TYR A 108 -5.20 -0.74 -5.30
CA TYR A 108 -4.68 -1.90 -6.00
C TYR A 108 -3.75 -2.69 -5.07
N THR A 109 -3.98 -3.99 -4.93
CA THR A 109 -3.27 -4.86 -3.99
C THR A 109 -3.13 -6.28 -4.51
N CYS A 110 -2.03 -6.95 -4.18
CA CYS A 110 -1.89 -8.40 -4.36
C CYS A 110 -2.47 -9.20 -3.18
N ASP A 111 -2.92 -8.52 -2.12
CA ASP A 111 -3.34 -9.11 -0.84
C ASP A 111 -4.78 -8.66 -0.47
N ALA A 112 -5.71 -8.68 -1.44
CA ALA A 112 -7.07 -8.13 -1.29
C ALA A 112 -7.88 -8.67 -0.10
N GLY A 113 -7.61 -9.91 0.32
CA GLY A 113 -8.23 -10.52 1.50
C GLY A 113 -7.99 -9.74 2.80
N ASP A 114 -6.96 -8.89 2.86
CA ASP A 114 -6.69 -8.05 4.02
C ASP A 114 -7.62 -6.84 4.15
N PHE A 115 -8.39 -6.51 3.10
CA PHE A 115 -9.20 -5.29 3.02
C PHE A 115 -10.70 -5.51 2.82
N HIS A 116 -11.20 -6.75 2.81
CA HIS A 116 -12.61 -7.07 2.50
C HIS A 116 -13.63 -6.26 3.31
N GLU A 117 -13.39 -5.96 4.60
CA GLU A 117 -14.32 -5.14 5.40
C GLU A 117 -14.43 -3.67 4.93
N LEU A 118 -13.60 -3.23 4.00
CA LEU A 118 -13.53 -1.86 3.51
C LEU A 118 -14.23 -1.67 2.15
N GLU A 119 -14.76 -2.71 1.51
CA GLU A 119 -15.43 -2.64 0.19
C GLU A 119 -16.61 -1.64 0.16
N GLY A 120 -17.22 -1.35 1.31
CA GLY A 120 -18.25 -0.31 1.44
C GLY A 120 -17.73 1.12 1.58
N LEU A 121 -16.42 1.31 1.70
CA LEU A 121 -15.76 2.60 1.91
C LEU A 121 -14.86 3.02 0.75
N LEU A 122 -14.16 2.09 0.11
CA LEU A 122 -13.33 2.35 -1.06
C LEU A 122 -13.33 1.14 -2.02
N GLU A 123 -13.08 1.41 -3.29
CA GLU A 123 -12.88 0.38 -4.30
C GLU A 123 -11.53 -0.33 -4.08
N ILE A 124 -11.56 -1.66 -4.07
CA ILE A 124 -10.38 -2.52 -3.95
C ILE A 124 -10.26 -3.32 -5.23
N VAL A 125 -9.09 -3.25 -5.86
CA VAL A 125 -8.78 -3.95 -7.11
C VAL A 125 -7.67 -4.96 -6.82
N THR A 126 -7.99 -6.25 -6.95
CA THR A 126 -7.00 -7.32 -6.85
C THR A 126 -6.17 -7.36 -8.14
N VAL A 127 -4.85 -7.39 -8.00
CA VAL A 127 -3.93 -7.62 -9.11
C VAL A 127 -3.15 -8.92 -8.93
N GLU A 128 -3.06 -9.67 -10.01
CA GLU A 128 -2.42 -10.98 -10.03
C GLU A 128 -0.96 -10.87 -10.48
N ARG A 129 -0.12 -11.74 -9.91
CA ARG A 129 1.28 -11.84 -10.34
C ARG A 129 1.33 -12.70 -11.61
N SER A 130 1.90 -12.18 -12.69
CA SER A 130 2.24 -12.98 -13.85
C SER A 130 3.22 -14.10 -13.45
N ALA A 131 2.94 -15.32 -13.92
CA ALA A 131 3.71 -16.53 -13.66
C ALA A 131 5.16 -16.44 -14.15
#